data_AF-A0A8S3UK88-F1
#
_entry.id   AF-A0A8S3UK88-F1
#
_cell.length_a   1.000
_cell.length_b   1.000
_cell.length_c   1.000
_cell.angle_alpha   90.00
_cell.angle_beta   90.00
_cell.angle_gamma   90.00
#
_symmetry.space_group_name_H-M   'P 1'
#
loop_
_entity.id
_entity.type
_entity.pdbx_description
1 polymer ?
#
loop_
_entity_poly.entity_id
_entity_poly.type
_entity_poly.pdbx_seq_one_letter_code
_entity_poly.pdbx_strand_id
1 'polypeptide(L)'
;MDLPTIDKKTLASYEEEVGDKLEKYAEETCNNACNDEKAIQDEKEMKDFQNIAVSYDMGWQKRGRAHNSLTGVGVIVGAATNKVLDFNIMNKDCRKCKNKNVKKHKCQRNHAGSSKSMEAAAAVTMFKRSEEKGLRYTTLIGDDDSTTLFHVRKNLKYQITKWSDIQHTKRSLYGQLLNLKKKHNQCTDMVVAYFKRLFTHALYQNKDKPEQLGSTFRSIPMHAFGDHTQCGNWCKYSIHPTTYRHTGLPRGKPLTDNLLKDKLTSLFDVYANNADRLSPLASSQKNESINSVIAKKAPKDMHFGGSRSLNYRVSAAVSQINNGRKYTTEVLQRLNVTIGLNTAKYVCHIDRKRKLDAARKTTIPFKRKRSILKSDRCCKQLTNEVREGPTYQTSIIMNNNNIEQDQIEELPIAEVRPELESFRTQNDSSIIIFDLETTGLGRDADIVQIAATTLDQTKTFNRYTIPEKI
;
A
#
# COMPACT_ATOMS: atom_id res chain seq x y z
N MET A 1 8.33 29.09 -30.96
CA MET A 1 9.66 28.94 -30.31
C MET A 1 10.41 27.89 -31.10
N ASP A 2 11.34 28.30 -31.95
CA ASP A 2 12.32 27.40 -32.57
C ASP A 2 13.41 27.07 -31.54
N LEU A 3 13.11 26.10 -30.68
CA LEU A 3 14.11 25.53 -29.78
C LEU A 3 14.89 24.46 -30.57
N PRO A 4 16.23 24.57 -30.71
CA PRO A 4 17.01 23.57 -31.40
C PRO A 4 16.85 22.21 -30.74
N THR A 5 16.73 21.16 -31.55
CA THR A 5 16.63 19.79 -31.05
C THR A 5 18.00 19.33 -30.56
N ILE A 6 18.06 18.85 -29.31
CA ILE A 6 19.29 18.25 -28.76
C ILE A 6 19.51 16.89 -29.41
N ASP A 7 20.73 16.63 -29.89
CA ASP A 7 21.08 15.31 -30.41
C ASP A 7 21.12 14.26 -29.29
N LYS A 8 20.85 13.00 -29.67
CA LYS A 8 20.73 11.89 -28.73
C LYS A 8 22.01 11.63 -27.91
N LYS A 9 23.20 11.90 -28.45
CA LYS A 9 24.46 11.68 -27.72
C LYS A 9 24.66 12.76 -26.68
N THR A 10 24.39 14.02 -27.02
CA THR A 10 24.45 15.14 -26.09
C THR A 10 23.43 14.97 -24.96
N LEU A 11 22.20 14.56 -25.27
CA LEU A 11 21.21 14.25 -24.23
C LEU A 11 21.71 13.13 -23.29
N ALA A 12 22.25 12.05 -23.83
CA ALA A 12 22.76 10.93 -23.03
C ALA A 12 23.96 11.35 -22.14
N SER A 13 24.80 12.27 -22.62
CA SER A 13 25.92 12.84 -21.85
C SER A 13 25.41 13.63 -20.65
N TYR A 14 24.43 14.53 -20.87
CA TYR A 14 23.81 15.27 -19.78
C TYR A 14 23.03 14.36 -18.82
N GLU A 15 22.36 13.33 -19.31
CA GLU A 15 21.72 12.32 -18.46
C GLU A 15 22.73 11.62 -17.54
N GLU A 16 23.94 11.31 -18.03
CA GLU A 16 25.01 10.72 -17.22
C GLU A 16 25.57 11.69 -16.18
N GLU A 17 25.80 12.95 -16.57
CA GLU A 17 26.28 13.99 -15.66
C GLU A 17 25.29 14.26 -14.51
N VAL A 18 24.01 14.49 -14.85
CA VAL A 18 22.94 14.70 -13.86
C VAL A 18 22.74 13.45 -13.02
N GLY A 19 22.80 12.27 -13.64
CA GLY A 19 22.66 10.98 -12.99
C GLY A 19 23.72 10.73 -11.93
N ASP A 20 24.98 11.02 -12.23
CA ASP A 20 26.11 10.85 -11.29
C ASP A 20 25.98 11.78 -10.07
N LYS A 21 25.53 13.02 -10.26
CA LYS A 21 25.24 13.94 -9.13
C LYS A 21 24.06 13.47 -8.29
N LEU A 22 23.04 12.89 -8.93
CA LEU A 22 21.85 12.40 -8.28
C LEU A 22 22.10 11.12 -7.46
N GLU A 23 22.96 10.21 -7.96
CA GLU A 23 23.40 9.03 -7.21
C GLU A 23 24.14 9.45 -5.93
N LYS A 24 25.13 10.34 -6.04
CA LYS A 24 25.86 10.88 -4.88
C LYS A 24 24.93 11.55 -3.87
N TYR A 25 24.00 12.38 -4.35
CA TYR A 25 23.02 13.01 -3.47
C TYR A 25 22.14 11.97 -2.76
N ALA A 26 21.70 10.91 -3.45
CA ALA A 26 20.93 9.85 -2.83
C ALA A 26 21.72 9.13 -1.73
N GLU A 27 23.00 8.83 -1.95
CA GLU A 27 23.91 8.26 -0.95
C GLU A 27 24.08 9.19 0.27
N GLU A 28 24.29 10.50 0.05
CA GLU A 28 24.32 11.52 1.11
C GLU A 28 23.02 11.50 1.93
N THR A 29 21.85 11.47 1.27
CA THR A 29 20.57 11.43 2.01
C THR A 29 20.40 10.14 2.83
N CYS A 30 20.95 9.02 2.36
CA CYS A 30 20.93 7.75 3.08
C CYS A 30 21.86 7.80 4.31
N ASN A 31 23.03 8.41 4.17
CA ASN A 31 23.97 8.59 5.29
C ASN A 31 23.40 9.55 6.35
N ASN A 32 22.75 10.64 5.93
CA ASN A 32 22.04 11.53 6.84
C ASN A 32 20.91 10.78 7.58
N ALA A 33 20.15 9.94 6.87
CA ALA A 33 19.11 9.12 7.50
C ALA A 33 19.69 8.09 8.49
N CYS A 34 20.88 7.54 8.21
CA CYS A 34 21.61 6.68 9.15
C CYS A 34 21.98 7.45 10.43
N ASN A 35 22.46 8.69 10.31
CA ASN A 35 22.79 9.53 11.46
C ASN A 35 21.55 9.93 12.26
N ASP A 36 20.45 10.25 11.58
CA ASP A 36 19.16 10.53 12.23
C ASP A 36 18.68 9.34 13.07
N GLU A 37 18.86 8.09 12.59
CA GLU A 37 18.50 6.91 13.37
C GLU A 37 19.41 6.68 14.58
N LYS A 38 20.71 6.91 14.44
CA LYS A 38 21.66 6.84 15.56
C LYS A 38 21.25 7.80 16.67
N ALA A 39 20.96 9.06 16.30
CA ALA A 39 20.57 10.09 17.24
C ALA A 39 19.30 9.77 18.03
N ILE A 40 18.37 8.97 17.49
CA ILE A 40 17.15 8.55 18.20
C ILE A 40 17.44 7.45 19.23
N GLN A 41 18.46 6.62 18.99
CA GLN A 41 18.81 5.51 19.89
C GLN A 41 19.86 5.88 20.96
N ASP A 42 20.55 7.02 20.81
CA ASP A 42 21.72 7.45 21.59
C ASP A 42 21.45 7.98 23.02
N GLU A 43 20.46 7.43 23.75
CA GLU A 43 20.34 7.74 25.19
C GLU A 43 21.19 6.83 26.10
N LYS A 44 21.74 5.69 25.64
CA LYS A 44 22.52 4.79 26.53
C LYS A 44 23.66 4.03 25.82
N GLU A 45 24.88 4.42 26.16
CA GLU A 45 26.20 3.79 25.92
C GLU A 45 26.90 4.04 24.58
N MET A 46 28.17 4.46 24.66
CA MET A 46 29.11 4.45 23.54
C MET A 46 29.45 3.00 23.17
N LYS A 47 28.81 2.50 22.12
CA LYS A 47 29.15 1.21 21.50
C LYS A 47 29.87 1.45 20.18
N ASP A 48 30.79 0.55 19.81
CA ASP A 48 31.46 0.57 18.49
C ASP A 48 30.44 0.51 17.32
N PHE A 49 29.26 -0.07 17.57
CA PHE A 49 28.17 -0.16 16.60
C PHE A 49 26.82 0.10 17.25
N GLN A 50 25.97 0.86 16.56
CA GLN A 50 24.59 1.08 16.98
C GLN A 50 23.63 0.04 16.38
N ASN A 51 22.84 -0.58 17.24
CA ASN A 51 21.92 -1.66 16.89
C ASN A 51 20.56 -1.10 16.45
N ILE A 52 20.27 -1.13 15.14
CA ILE A 52 19.04 -0.55 14.57
C ILE A 52 18.06 -1.64 14.13
N ALA A 53 16.76 -1.36 14.34
CA ALA A 53 15.67 -2.09 13.70
C ALA A 53 15.35 -1.51 12.32
N VAL A 54 15.31 -2.37 11.31
CA VAL A 54 15.09 -1.98 9.91
C VAL A 54 14.05 -2.85 9.23
N SER A 55 13.34 -2.29 8.26
CA SER A 55 12.53 -3.06 7.32
C SER A 55 13.21 -3.22 5.97
N TYR A 56 13.13 -4.41 5.39
CA TYR A 56 13.70 -4.73 4.09
C TYR A 56 12.64 -5.34 3.18
N ASP A 57 12.67 -4.93 1.91
CA ASP A 57 11.85 -5.50 0.85
C ASP A 57 12.54 -5.27 -0.50
N MET A 58 12.22 -6.13 -1.47
CA MET A 58 12.79 -6.15 -2.81
C MET A 58 11.71 -5.91 -3.87
N GLY A 59 11.78 -4.76 -4.53
CA GLY A 59 10.88 -4.40 -5.62
C GLY A 59 11.35 -4.93 -6.98
N TRP A 60 10.52 -5.76 -7.64
CA TRP A 60 10.81 -6.27 -9.00
C TRP A 60 10.37 -5.31 -10.10
N GLN A 61 11.25 -5.07 -11.08
CA GLN A 61 11.05 -4.22 -12.27
C GLN A 61 10.40 -4.98 -13.45
N LYS A 62 9.41 -5.82 -13.14
CA LYS A 62 8.59 -6.55 -14.12
C LYS A 62 7.16 -6.64 -13.59
N ARG A 63 6.16 -6.58 -14.48
CA ARG A 63 4.76 -6.88 -14.12
C ARG A 63 4.52 -8.39 -14.17
N GLY A 64 3.71 -8.90 -13.24
CA GLY A 64 3.34 -10.31 -13.17
C GLY A 64 4.05 -11.10 -12.06
N ARG A 65 3.61 -12.34 -11.86
CA ARG A 65 4.11 -13.27 -10.81
C ARG A 65 5.25 -14.18 -11.28
N ALA A 66 5.68 -14.06 -12.54
CA ALA A 66 6.79 -14.83 -13.05
C ALA A 66 8.10 -14.37 -12.38
N HIS A 67 8.78 -15.26 -11.65
CA HIS A 67 10.04 -14.98 -10.94
C HIS A 67 11.26 -14.87 -11.89
N ASN A 68 11.10 -14.23 -13.04
CA ASN A 68 12.11 -14.10 -14.09
C ASN A 68 12.49 -12.63 -14.37
N SER A 69 12.34 -11.74 -13.38
CA SER A 69 12.77 -10.35 -13.51
C SER A 69 14.27 -10.26 -13.81
N LEU A 70 14.66 -9.36 -14.71
CA LEU A 70 16.06 -9.07 -15.01
C LEU A 70 16.69 -8.14 -13.97
N THR A 71 15.86 -7.34 -13.33
CA THR A 71 16.26 -6.35 -12.32
C THR A 71 15.37 -6.39 -11.09
N GLY A 72 15.95 -6.06 -9.94
CA GLY A 72 15.23 -5.85 -8.70
C GLY A 72 15.95 -4.80 -7.84
N VAL A 73 15.18 -4.11 -7.00
CA VAL A 73 15.68 -3.02 -6.16
C VAL A 73 15.38 -3.35 -4.71
N GLY A 74 16.42 -3.59 -3.93
CA GLY A 74 16.33 -3.84 -2.50
C GLY A 74 16.45 -2.51 -1.75
N VAL A 75 15.60 -2.30 -0.75
CA VAL A 75 15.60 -1.06 0.03
C VAL A 75 15.54 -1.39 1.52
N ILE A 76 16.45 -0.79 2.29
CA ILE A 76 16.45 -0.81 3.76
C ILE A 76 15.89 0.52 4.28
N VAL A 77 14.93 0.41 5.19
CA VAL A 77 14.26 1.54 5.81
C VAL A 77 14.42 1.45 7.33
N GLY A 78 14.78 2.56 7.96
CA GLY A 78 14.88 2.64 9.41
C GLY A 78 13.50 2.62 10.08
N ALA A 79 13.34 1.82 11.13
CA ALA A 79 12.03 1.63 11.77
C ALA A 79 11.54 2.90 12.51
N ALA A 80 12.44 3.75 13.04
CA ALA A 80 12.04 4.92 13.82
C ALA A 80 11.81 6.14 12.91
N THR A 81 12.78 6.47 12.05
CA THR A 81 12.73 7.62 11.13
C THR A 81 11.82 7.39 9.92
N ASN A 82 11.55 6.12 9.55
CA ASN A 82 10.90 5.75 8.30
C ASN A 82 11.60 6.31 7.04
N LYS A 83 12.92 6.56 7.11
CA LYS A 83 13.76 6.99 5.98
C LYS A 83 14.55 5.82 5.40
N VAL A 84 14.97 5.96 4.14
CA VAL A 84 15.83 4.98 3.46
C VAL A 84 17.25 5.14 3.97
N LEU A 85 17.80 4.05 4.53
CA LEU A 85 19.17 3.99 5.08
C LEU A 85 20.18 3.44 4.07
N ASP A 86 19.73 2.50 3.24
CA ASP A 86 20.51 1.92 2.16
C ASP A 86 19.59 1.36 1.08
N PHE A 87 20.11 1.23 -0.14
CA PHE A 87 19.44 0.56 -1.25
C PHE A 87 20.46 -0.16 -2.12
N ASN A 88 20.01 -1.18 -2.85
CA ASN A 88 20.85 -1.91 -3.79
C ASN A 88 20.05 -2.32 -5.03
N ILE A 89 20.66 -2.17 -6.20
CA ILE A 89 20.04 -2.49 -7.48
C ILE A 89 20.71 -3.76 -8.00
N MET A 90 19.96 -4.84 -8.08
CA MET A 90 20.41 -6.12 -8.62
C MET A 90 19.99 -6.24 -10.07
N ASN A 91 20.90 -6.73 -10.91
CA ASN A 91 20.70 -6.75 -12.35
C ASN A 91 21.48 -7.88 -13.04
N LYS A 92 20.79 -8.59 -13.92
CA LYS A 92 21.33 -9.67 -14.75
C LYS A 92 21.67 -9.23 -16.18
N ASP A 93 21.22 -8.05 -16.59
CA ASP A 93 21.29 -7.60 -17.97
C ASP A 93 22.10 -6.31 -18.11
N CYS A 94 22.85 -6.19 -19.19
CA CYS A 94 23.50 -4.94 -19.58
C CYS A 94 23.51 -4.81 -21.10
N ARG A 95 22.95 -3.71 -21.60
CA ARG A 95 22.80 -3.48 -23.05
C ARG A 95 24.15 -3.35 -23.75
N LYS A 96 25.15 -2.77 -23.08
CA LYS A 96 26.52 -2.61 -23.61
C LYS A 96 27.26 -3.96 -23.69
N CYS A 97 27.04 -4.87 -22.74
CA CYS A 97 27.65 -6.21 -22.73
C CYS A 97 27.09 -7.16 -23.80
N LYS A 98 25.90 -6.87 -24.35
CA LYS A 98 25.29 -7.70 -25.41
C LYS A 98 25.92 -7.48 -26.79
N ASN A 99 26.72 -6.43 -26.97
CA ASN A 99 27.38 -6.14 -28.24
C ASN A 99 28.64 -7.00 -28.42
N LYS A 100 28.91 -7.46 -29.65
CA LYS A 100 30.09 -8.31 -29.96
C LYS A 100 31.44 -7.64 -29.64
N ASN A 101 31.53 -6.32 -29.85
CA ASN A 101 32.73 -5.52 -29.53
C ASN A 101 32.47 -4.65 -28.29
N VAL A 102 32.70 -5.22 -27.11
CA VAL A 102 32.46 -4.55 -25.82
C VAL A 102 33.62 -3.58 -25.51
N LYS A 103 33.41 -2.27 -25.70
CA LYS A 103 34.30 -1.26 -25.11
C LYS A 103 34.19 -1.29 -23.58
N LYS A 104 35.29 -0.98 -22.88
CA LYS A 104 35.31 -0.83 -21.41
C LYS A 104 34.23 0.17 -21.00
N HIS A 105 33.34 -0.24 -20.09
CA HIS A 105 32.23 0.58 -19.63
C HIS A 105 31.85 0.20 -18.19
N LYS A 106 31.11 1.09 -17.51
CA LYS A 106 30.49 0.81 -16.20
C LYS A 106 29.36 -0.22 -16.35
N CYS A 107 29.69 -1.50 -16.33
CA CYS A 107 28.73 -2.60 -16.45
C CYS A 107 27.71 -2.54 -15.30
N GLN A 108 26.43 -2.72 -15.63
CA GLN A 108 25.36 -2.76 -14.62
C GLN A 108 24.98 -4.19 -14.22
N ARG A 109 25.52 -5.21 -14.89
CA ARG A 109 25.28 -6.62 -14.53
C ARG A 109 26.12 -6.97 -13.30
N ASN A 110 25.45 -7.26 -12.20
CA ASN A 110 26.07 -7.60 -10.92
C ASN A 110 25.52 -8.92 -10.31
N HIS A 111 24.64 -9.62 -11.03
CA HIS A 111 24.09 -10.90 -10.60
C HIS A 111 24.11 -11.93 -11.72
N ALA A 112 24.50 -13.17 -11.39
CA ALA A 112 24.53 -14.29 -12.34
C ALA A 112 23.47 -15.37 -12.05
N GLY A 113 22.92 -15.42 -10.83
CA GLY A 113 21.97 -16.43 -10.40
C GLY A 113 20.52 -16.18 -10.84
N SER A 114 19.60 -16.96 -10.27
CA SER A 114 18.15 -16.79 -10.49
C SER A 114 17.66 -15.44 -9.96
N SER A 115 16.52 -14.94 -10.47
CA SER A 115 15.94 -13.68 -9.95
C SER A 115 15.62 -13.79 -8.46
N LYS A 116 15.14 -14.96 -7.99
CA LYS A 116 14.82 -15.20 -6.58
C LYS A 116 16.03 -14.99 -5.67
N SER A 117 17.23 -15.38 -6.11
CA SER A 117 18.45 -15.20 -5.31
C SER A 117 18.93 -13.74 -5.20
N MET A 118 18.41 -12.82 -6.03
CA MET A 118 18.81 -11.40 -5.97
C MET A 118 18.42 -10.74 -4.66
N GLU A 119 17.27 -11.12 -4.08
CA GLU A 119 16.76 -10.54 -2.84
C GLU A 119 17.72 -10.82 -1.68
N ALA A 120 18.02 -12.09 -1.44
CA ALA A 120 18.99 -12.49 -0.41
C ALA A 120 20.38 -11.87 -0.64
N ALA A 121 20.87 -11.83 -1.88
CA ALA A 121 22.17 -11.23 -2.20
C ALA A 121 22.20 -9.71 -1.97
N ALA A 122 21.12 -9.00 -2.33
CA ALA A 122 20.99 -7.57 -2.07
C ALA A 122 20.96 -7.29 -0.56
N ALA A 123 20.17 -8.06 0.20
CA ALA A 123 20.10 -7.95 1.66
C ALA A 123 21.47 -8.13 2.31
N VAL A 124 22.19 -9.22 2.00
CA VAL A 124 23.53 -9.48 2.54
C VAL A 124 24.49 -8.32 2.23
N THR A 125 24.44 -7.78 1.02
CA THR A 125 25.31 -6.66 0.62
C THR A 125 25.02 -5.39 1.42
N MET A 126 23.75 -5.05 1.63
CA MET A 126 23.37 -3.86 2.41
C MET A 126 23.65 -4.02 3.90
N PHE A 127 23.48 -5.23 4.46
CA PHE A 127 23.81 -5.50 5.86
C PHE A 127 25.32 -5.40 6.11
N LYS A 128 26.16 -5.89 5.20
CA LYS A 128 27.62 -5.72 5.31
C LYS A 128 28.04 -4.25 5.24
N ARG A 129 27.47 -3.49 4.30
CA ARG A 129 27.70 -2.04 4.17
C ARG A 129 27.23 -1.23 5.39
N SER A 130 26.34 -1.77 6.22
CA SER A 130 25.89 -1.09 7.44
C SER A 130 27.02 -0.95 8.47
N GLU A 131 27.91 -1.94 8.58
CA GLU A 131 29.04 -1.89 9.51
C GLU A 131 30.04 -0.79 9.12
N GLU A 132 30.23 -0.52 7.82
CA GLU A 132 31.04 0.61 7.32
C GLU A 132 30.48 1.97 7.76
N LYS A 133 29.17 2.03 8.05
CA LYS A 133 28.50 3.22 8.57
C LYS A 133 28.43 3.24 10.11
N GLY A 134 29.07 2.30 10.81
CA GLY A 134 28.99 2.16 12.27
C GLY A 134 27.63 1.68 12.76
N LEU A 135 26.89 0.94 11.93
CA LEU A 135 25.55 0.42 12.24
C LEU A 135 25.53 -1.10 12.18
N ARG A 136 24.65 -1.70 12.98
CA ARG A 136 24.28 -3.11 12.86
C ARG A 136 22.76 -3.24 12.80
N TYR A 137 22.27 -3.78 11.71
CA TYR A 137 20.85 -4.10 11.55
C TYR A 137 20.52 -5.39 12.32
N THR A 138 20.21 -5.27 13.61
CA THR A 138 19.98 -6.40 14.52
C THR A 138 18.56 -6.92 14.51
N THR A 139 17.61 -6.09 14.07
CA THR A 139 16.20 -6.46 13.97
C THR A 139 15.71 -6.23 12.56
N LEU A 140 15.26 -7.30 11.91
CA LEU A 140 14.70 -7.27 10.57
C LEU A 140 13.17 -7.36 10.62
N ILE A 141 12.52 -6.36 10.05
CA ILE A 141 11.07 -6.29 9.83
C ILE A 141 10.78 -6.66 8.39
N GLY A 142 9.90 -7.62 8.16
CA GLY A 142 9.48 -8.00 6.82
C GLY A 142 8.56 -9.19 6.83
N ASP A 143 8.23 -9.66 5.63
CA ASP A 143 7.46 -10.87 5.45
C ASP A 143 8.23 -12.08 5.98
N ASP A 144 7.49 -13.14 6.35
CA ASP A 144 8.04 -14.35 6.95
C ASP A 144 8.75 -15.28 5.93
N ASP A 145 9.47 -14.70 4.98
CA ASP A 145 10.28 -15.43 4.00
C ASP A 145 11.55 -15.98 4.66
N SER A 146 11.69 -17.30 4.62
CA SER A 146 12.74 -18.04 5.33
C SER A 146 14.12 -17.92 4.70
N THR A 147 14.21 -17.70 3.38
CA THR A 147 15.47 -17.73 2.62
C THR A 147 16.32 -16.48 2.84
N THR A 148 15.74 -15.29 2.75
CA THR A 148 16.46 -14.01 2.92
C THR A 148 17.11 -13.93 4.30
N LEU A 149 16.33 -14.19 5.36
CA LEU A 149 16.85 -14.16 6.74
C LEU A 149 17.93 -15.23 6.97
N PHE A 150 17.76 -16.44 6.42
CA PHE A 150 18.75 -17.50 6.54
C PHE A 150 20.10 -17.10 5.91
N HIS A 151 20.08 -16.56 4.68
CA HIS A 151 21.30 -16.10 4.01
C HIS A 151 21.97 -14.94 4.74
N VAL A 152 21.18 -14.00 5.25
CA VAL A 152 21.66 -12.87 6.04
C VAL A 152 22.36 -13.38 7.31
N ARG A 153 21.73 -14.28 8.08
CA ARG A 153 22.34 -14.89 9.28
C ARG A 153 23.62 -15.68 8.98
N LYS A 154 23.65 -16.43 7.88
CA LYS A 154 24.83 -17.21 7.49
C LYS A 154 26.04 -16.34 7.13
N ASN A 155 25.82 -15.13 6.63
CA ASN A 155 26.88 -14.28 6.08
C ASN A 155 27.35 -13.16 7.03
N LEU A 156 26.75 -13.04 8.20
CA LEU A 156 27.04 -11.98 9.17
C LEU A 156 27.58 -12.55 10.47
N LYS A 157 28.41 -11.76 11.15
CA LYS A 157 29.07 -12.15 12.40
C LYS A 157 28.20 -11.90 13.64
N TYR A 158 27.07 -11.22 13.49
CA TYR A 158 26.19 -10.82 14.59
C TYR A 158 24.78 -11.42 14.45
N GLN A 159 24.09 -11.60 15.57
CA GLN A 159 22.77 -12.20 15.62
C GLN A 159 21.69 -11.23 15.12
N ILE A 160 20.74 -11.78 14.34
CA ILE A 160 19.61 -11.02 13.82
C ILE A 160 18.30 -11.62 14.30
N THR A 161 17.51 -10.77 14.96
CA THR A 161 16.13 -11.04 15.35
C THR A 161 15.18 -10.62 14.25
N LYS A 162 14.00 -11.25 14.20
CA LYS A 162 12.97 -10.94 13.21
C LYS A 162 11.72 -10.46 13.92
N TRP A 163 11.18 -9.34 13.45
CA TRP A 163 9.83 -8.91 13.80
C TRP A 163 8.91 -9.16 12.61
N SER A 164 7.74 -9.71 12.89
CA SER A 164 6.77 -10.06 11.85
C SER A 164 6.01 -8.82 11.41
N ASP A 165 5.80 -8.67 10.10
CA ASP A 165 4.94 -7.60 9.57
C ASP A 165 3.49 -7.82 9.99
N ILE A 166 2.92 -6.85 10.72
CA ILE A 166 1.54 -6.96 11.21
C ILE A 166 0.48 -7.02 10.11
N GLN A 167 0.70 -6.37 8.97
CA GLN A 167 -0.25 -6.37 7.86
C GLN A 167 -0.19 -7.71 7.14
N HIS A 168 1.00 -8.25 6.91
CA HIS A 168 1.18 -9.58 6.33
C HIS A 168 0.58 -10.65 7.26
N THR A 169 0.85 -10.57 8.57
CA THR A 169 0.27 -11.45 9.59
C THR A 169 -1.26 -11.42 9.57
N LYS A 170 -1.87 -10.23 9.52
CA LYS A 170 -3.34 -10.08 9.40
C LYS A 170 -3.89 -10.68 8.11
N ARG A 171 -3.18 -10.54 6.97
CA ARG A 171 -3.56 -11.14 5.69
C ARG A 171 -3.46 -12.66 5.75
N SER A 172 -2.40 -13.21 6.35
CA SER A 172 -2.21 -14.65 6.54
C SER A 172 -3.33 -15.25 7.39
N LEU A 173 -3.63 -14.66 8.55
CA LEU A 173 -4.75 -15.10 9.40
C LEU A 173 -6.07 -15.08 8.62
N TYR A 174 -6.35 -13.99 7.91
CA TYR A 174 -7.57 -13.86 7.12
C TYR A 174 -7.67 -14.93 6.03
N GLY A 175 -6.58 -15.23 5.32
CA GLY A 175 -6.54 -16.32 4.33
C GLY A 175 -6.81 -17.68 4.95
N GLN A 176 -6.24 -17.97 6.13
CA GLN A 176 -6.48 -19.22 6.84
C GLN A 176 -7.93 -19.35 7.33
N LEU A 177 -8.52 -18.25 7.84
CA LEU A 177 -9.95 -18.21 8.21
C LEU A 177 -10.87 -18.42 7.00
N LEU A 178 -10.55 -17.86 5.83
CA LEU A 178 -11.30 -18.11 4.60
C LEU A 178 -11.20 -19.57 4.14
N ASN A 179 -10.07 -20.24 4.37
CA ASN A 179 -9.95 -21.67 4.10
C ASN A 179 -10.78 -22.52 5.07
N LEU A 180 -10.92 -22.09 6.33
CA LEU A 180 -11.83 -22.73 7.29
C LEU A 180 -13.30 -22.53 6.92
N LYS A 181 -13.68 -21.33 6.45
CA LYS A 181 -15.02 -21.06 5.91
C LYS A 181 -15.45 -22.06 4.85
N LYS A 182 -14.54 -22.45 3.94
CA LYS A 182 -14.84 -23.43 2.89
C LYS A 182 -15.11 -24.84 3.41
N LYS A 183 -14.66 -25.16 4.62
CA LYS A 183 -14.73 -26.51 5.22
C LYS A 183 -15.76 -26.61 6.35
N HIS A 184 -16.15 -25.49 6.95
CA HIS A 184 -17.02 -25.43 8.13
C HIS A 184 -18.17 -24.45 7.93
N ASN A 185 -19.40 -24.96 7.95
CA ASN A 185 -20.61 -24.16 7.71
C ASN A 185 -20.86 -23.06 8.76
N GLN A 186 -20.42 -23.26 10.02
CA GLN A 186 -20.54 -22.22 11.05
C GLN A 186 -19.57 -21.05 10.84
N CYS A 187 -18.49 -21.23 10.08
CA CYS A 187 -17.48 -20.20 9.83
C CYS A 187 -17.93 -19.26 8.70
N THR A 188 -18.93 -18.42 8.97
CA THR A 188 -19.47 -17.44 8.02
C THR A 188 -18.57 -16.20 7.86
N ASP A 189 -18.84 -15.34 6.87
CA ASP A 189 -18.13 -14.06 6.71
C ASP A 189 -18.20 -13.17 7.95
N MET A 190 -19.33 -13.22 8.67
CA MET A 190 -19.51 -12.52 9.93
C MET A 190 -18.53 -13.04 11.01
N VAL A 191 -18.37 -14.36 11.10
CA VAL A 191 -17.42 -15.00 12.03
C VAL A 191 -15.97 -14.67 11.65
N VAL A 192 -15.63 -14.69 10.36
CA VAL A 192 -14.30 -14.28 9.90
C VAL A 192 -14.01 -12.80 10.24
N ALA A 193 -14.99 -11.92 10.03
CA ALA A 193 -14.87 -10.50 10.38
C ALA A 193 -14.72 -10.30 11.91
N TYR A 194 -15.43 -11.11 12.71
CA TYR A 194 -15.33 -11.10 14.16
C TYR A 194 -13.92 -11.45 14.65
N PHE A 195 -13.35 -12.57 14.22
CA PHE A 195 -12.00 -12.98 14.59
C PHE A 195 -10.94 -11.98 14.12
N LYS A 196 -11.09 -11.46 12.90
CA LYS A 196 -10.19 -10.41 12.38
C LYS A 196 -10.16 -9.17 13.26
N ARG A 197 -11.34 -8.74 13.76
CA ARG A 197 -11.46 -7.58 14.64
C ARG A 197 -10.83 -7.87 16.01
N LEU A 198 -11.13 -9.01 16.63
CA LEU A 198 -10.54 -9.39 17.92
C LEU A 198 -9.02 -9.52 17.84
N PHE A 199 -8.51 -10.19 16.82
CA PHE A 199 -7.06 -10.32 16.59
C PHE A 199 -6.39 -8.96 16.45
N THR A 200 -6.99 -8.06 15.66
CA THR A 200 -6.45 -6.71 15.48
C THR A 200 -6.48 -5.92 16.79
N HIS A 201 -7.55 -6.03 17.57
CA HIS A 201 -7.68 -5.36 18.86
C HIS A 201 -6.65 -5.87 19.86
N ALA A 202 -6.48 -7.20 19.97
CA ALA A 202 -5.50 -7.83 20.84
C ALA A 202 -4.07 -7.37 20.53
N LEU A 203 -3.71 -7.24 19.25
CA LEU A 203 -2.42 -6.70 18.82
C LEU A 203 -2.21 -5.27 19.34
N TYR A 204 -3.17 -4.37 19.13
CA TYR A 204 -3.00 -2.97 19.51
C TYR A 204 -3.09 -2.73 21.03
N GLN A 205 -3.90 -3.52 21.76
CA GLN A 205 -4.01 -3.40 23.22
C GLN A 205 -2.75 -3.89 23.94
N ASN A 206 -2.10 -4.93 23.41
CA ASN A 206 -0.93 -5.55 24.02
C ASN A 206 0.38 -5.14 23.30
N LYS A 207 0.47 -3.90 22.82
CA LYS A 207 1.70 -3.36 22.22
C LYS A 207 2.85 -3.46 23.22
N ASP A 208 3.98 -4.00 22.77
CA ASP A 208 5.21 -4.22 23.55
C ASP A 208 5.02 -5.15 24.78
N LYS A 209 3.94 -5.96 24.81
CA LYS A 209 3.62 -6.89 25.92
C LYS A 209 3.40 -8.32 25.40
N PRO A 210 4.48 -9.07 25.11
CA PRO A 210 4.38 -10.35 24.42
C PRO A 210 3.66 -11.44 25.23
N GLU A 211 3.87 -11.52 26.54
CA GLU A 211 3.22 -12.53 27.40
C GLU A 211 1.70 -12.33 27.47
N GLN A 212 1.26 -11.08 27.63
CA GLN A 212 -0.16 -10.71 27.65
C GLN A 212 -0.81 -10.92 26.28
N LEU A 213 -0.08 -10.63 25.19
CA LEU A 213 -0.55 -10.87 23.83
C LEU A 213 -0.75 -12.36 23.57
N GLY A 214 0.22 -13.20 23.96
CA GLY A 214 0.12 -14.66 23.83
C GLY A 214 -1.07 -15.22 24.58
N SER A 215 -1.26 -14.81 25.84
CA SER A 215 -2.42 -15.21 26.66
C SER A 215 -3.74 -14.75 26.04
N THR A 216 -3.78 -13.50 25.55
CA THR A 216 -4.96 -12.95 24.86
C THR A 216 -5.30 -13.77 23.62
N PHE A 217 -4.33 -14.14 22.79
CA PHE A 217 -4.59 -14.96 21.59
C PHE A 217 -5.15 -16.34 21.92
N ARG A 218 -4.66 -17.02 22.96
CA ARG A 218 -5.21 -18.31 23.41
C ARG A 218 -6.64 -18.19 23.93
N SER A 219 -6.98 -17.05 24.55
CA SER A 219 -8.33 -16.78 25.06
C SER A 219 -9.37 -16.48 23.96
N ILE A 220 -8.95 -16.00 22.77
CA ILE A 220 -9.90 -15.57 21.71
C ILE A 220 -10.78 -16.72 21.20
N PRO A 221 -10.22 -17.91 20.82
CA PRO A 221 -11.04 -19.06 20.47
C PRO A 221 -11.97 -19.45 21.61
N MET A 222 -11.48 -19.62 22.84
CA MET A 222 -12.29 -20.03 23.99
C MET A 222 -13.48 -19.08 24.21
N HIS A 223 -13.21 -17.77 24.16
CA HIS A 223 -14.22 -16.73 24.25
C HIS A 223 -15.31 -16.87 23.17
N ALA A 224 -14.95 -17.16 21.92
CA ALA A 224 -15.92 -17.29 20.83
C ALA A 224 -16.87 -18.51 20.99
N PHE A 225 -16.46 -19.51 21.77
CA PHE A 225 -17.24 -20.70 22.10
C PHE A 225 -17.92 -20.60 23.48
N GLY A 226 -17.93 -19.41 24.11
CA GLY A 226 -18.62 -19.14 25.37
C GLY A 226 -17.82 -19.48 26.63
N ASP A 227 -16.55 -19.89 26.49
CA ASP A 227 -15.66 -20.08 27.63
C ASP A 227 -14.92 -18.76 27.94
N HIS A 228 -15.31 -18.15 29.06
CA HIS A 228 -14.79 -16.86 29.51
C HIS A 228 -13.74 -16.97 30.61
N THR A 229 -13.30 -18.18 30.98
CA THR A 229 -12.36 -18.42 32.10
C THR A 229 -11.02 -17.72 31.92
N GLN A 230 -10.50 -17.70 30.69
CA GLN A 230 -9.19 -17.14 30.34
C GLN A 230 -9.27 -15.74 29.71
N CYS A 231 -10.44 -15.10 29.77
CA CYS A 231 -10.64 -13.78 29.18
C CYS A 231 -10.00 -12.66 30.01
N GLY A 232 -9.36 -11.70 29.34
CA GLY A 232 -8.87 -10.47 29.98
C GLY A 232 -9.90 -9.33 29.98
N ASN A 233 -9.45 -8.13 30.37
CA ASN A 233 -10.27 -6.90 30.48
C ASN A 233 -10.98 -6.45 29.18
N TRP A 234 -10.66 -7.05 28.04
CA TRP A 234 -11.34 -6.80 26.76
C TRP A 234 -12.71 -7.50 26.66
N CYS A 235 -12.97 -8.50 27.52
CA CYS A 235 -14.20 -9.26 27.54
C CYS A 235 -15.29 -8.55 28.33
N LYS A 236 -16.37 -8.16 27.63
CA LYS A 236 -17.53 -7.51 28.27
C LYS A 236 -18.38 -8.47 29.13
N TYR A 237 -18.20 -9.78 29.00
CA TYR A 237 -18.87 -10.76 29.85
C TYR A 237 -18.51 -10.55 31.32
N SER A 238 -17.24 -10.25 31.61
CA SER A 238 -16.75 -9.98 32.98
C SER A 238 -17.40 -8.74 33.61
N ILE A 239 -17.97 -7.83 32.80
CA ILE A 239 -18.64 -6.61 33.27
C ILE A 239 -20.15 -6.86 33.44
N HIS A 240 -20.78 -7.59 32.50
CA HIS A 240 -22.22 -7.86 32.52
C HIS A 240 -22.55 -9.31 32.15
N PRO A 241 -22.39 -10.29 33.05
CA PRO A 241 -22.58 -11.71 32.73
C PRO A 241 -23.99 -12.07 32.27
N THR A 242 -25.01 -11.42 32.84
CA THR A 242 -26.43 -11.76 32.62
C THR A 242 -27.03 -11.21 31.33
N THR A 243 -26.47 -10.13 30.78
CA THR A 243 -26.95 -9.46 29.56
C THR A 243 -25.99 -9.60 28.39
N TYR A 244 -24.87 -10.31 28.59
CA TYR A 244 -23.83 -10.45 27.58
C TYR A 244 -24.33 -11.16 26.32
N ARG A 245 -24.07 -10.54 25.17
CA ARG A 245 -24.24 -11.15 23.84
C ARG A 245 -22.99 -10.89 23.03
N HIS A 246 -22.56 -11.88 22.26
CA HIS A 246 -21.41 -11.73 21.38
C HIS A 246 -21.71 -10.71 20.27
N THR A 247 -21.08 -9.54 20.34
CA THR A 247 -21.21 -8.52 19.29
C THR A 247 -20.45 -9.00 18.06
N GLY A 248 -21.16 -9.37 16.99
CA GLY A 248 -20.55 -9.79 15.72
C GLY A 248 -20.42 -11.30 15.52
N LEU A 249 -21.01 -12.14 16.38
CA LEU A 249 -21.31 -13.53 16.04
C LEU A 249 -22.77 -13.67 15.59
N PRO A 250 -23.10 -14.67 14.75
CA PRO A 250 -24.47 -14.92 14.31
C PRO A 250 -25.44 -15.06 15.49
N ARG A 251 -26.53 -14.29 15.47
CA ARG A 251 -27.58 -14.29 16.51
C ARG A 251 -27.06 -13.97 17.92
N GLY A 252 -25.85 -13.43 18.06
CA GLY A 252 -25.21 -13.12 19.34
C GLY A 252 -24.87 -14.33 20.22
N LYS A 253 -24.91 -15.54 19.65
CA LYS A 253 -24.68 -16.81 20.35
C LYS A 253 -23.22 -17.28 20.19
N PRO A 254 -22.69 -18.06 21.14
CA PRO A 254 -21.41 -18.73 20.99
C PRO A 254 -21.44 -19.75 19.85
N LEU A 255 -20.28 -20.05 19.29
CA LEU A 255 -20.10 -21.14 18.32
C LEU A 255 -20.15 -22.50 19.03
N THR A 256 -20.54 -23.57 18.30
CA THR A 256 -20.74 -24.91 18.89
C THR A 256 -19.97 -26.03 18.19
N ASP A 257 -19.38 -25.78 17.01
CA ASP A 257 -18.60 -26.77 16.28
C ASP A 257 -17.24 -27.05 16.96
N ASN A 258 -17.12 -28.18 17.66
CA ASN A 258 -15.89 -28.59 18.35
C ASN A 258 -14.70 -28.76 17.39
N LEU A 259 -14.92 -29.24 16.17
CA LEU A 259 -13.85 -29.43 15.20
C LEU A 259 -13.29 -28.08 14.73
N LEU A 260 -14.17 -27.09 14.59
CA LEU A 260 -13.79 -25.71 14.32
C LEU A 260 -13.06 -25.09 15.52
N LYS A 261 -13.46 -25.39 16.76
CA LYS A 261 -12.79 -24.94 17.99
C LYS A 261 -11.33 -25.39 18.02
N ASP A 262 -11.07 -26.67 17.76
CA ASP A 262 -9.72 -27.22 17.80
C ASP A 262 -8.82 -26.60 16.72
N LYS A 263 -9.36 -26.42 15.51
CA LYS A 263 -8.65 -25.76 14.41
C LYS A 263 -8.35 -24.29 14.70
N LEU A 264 -9.31 -23.55 15.26
CA LEU A 264 -9.10 -22.16 15.65
C LEU A 264 -8.11 -22.04 16.81
N THR A 265 -8.17 -22.93 17.79
CA THR A 265 -7.22 -22.96 18.90
C THR A 265 -5.81 -23.19 18.38
N SER A 266 -5.61 -24.23 17.58
CA SER A 266 -4.33 -24.53 16.93
C SER A 266 -3.82 -23.35 16.09
N LEU A 267 -4.71 -22.68 15.36
CA LEU A 267 -4.38 -21.51 14.55
C LEU A 267 -3.90 -20.33 15.40
N PHE A 268 -4.63 -19.99 16.46
CA PHE A 268 -4.27 -18.89 17.35
C PHE A 268 -3.04 -19.19 18.21
N ASP A 269 -2.79 -20.46 18.54
CA ASP A 269 -1.58 -20.91 19.24
C ASP A 269 -0.31 -20.61 18.45
N VAL A 270 -0.34 -20.76 17.12
CA VAL A 270 0.80 -20.37 16.26
C VAL A 270 1.14 -18.89 16.45
N TYR A 271 0.14 -18.01 16.52
CA TYR A 271 0.37 -16.58 16.75
C TYR A 271 0.73 -16.27 18.21
N ALA A 272 0.17 -17.01 19.18
CA ALA A 272 0.50 -16.87 20.59
C ALA A 272 1.97 -17.23 20.88
N ASN A 273 2.47 -18.28 20.24
CA ASN A 273 3.85 -18.74 20.38
C ASN A 273 4.86 -17.80 19.69
N ASN A 274 4.41 -16.91 18.81
CA ASN A 274 5.22 -15.89 18.13
C ASN A 274 4.87 -14.47 18.59
N ALA A 275 4.29 -14.32 19.79
CA ALA A 275 3.86 -13.03 20.33
C ALA A 275 5.01 -12.04 20.55
N ASP A 276 6.22 -12.54 20.83
CA ASP A 276 7.47 -11.77 20.90
C ASP A 276 7.72 -10.97 19.61
N ARG A 277 7.52 -11.61 18.45
CA ARG A 277 7.74 -10.99 17.13
C ARG A 277 6.62 -10.06 16.70
N LEU A 278 5.43 -10.21 17.28
CA LEU A 278 4.22 -9.47 16.91
C LEU A 278 3.94 -8.27 17.81
N SER A 279 4.32 -8.36 19.09
CA SER A 279 4.08 -7.30 20.08
C SER A 279 4.66 -5.92 19.73
N PRO A 280 5.79 -5.78 18.99
CA PRO A 280 6.33 -4.46 18.61
C PRO A 280 5.48 -3.70 17.59
N LEU A 281 4.48 -4.37 16.97
CA LEU A 281 3.63 -3.82 15.91
C LEU A 281 4.40 -3.29 14.69
N ALA A 282 5.48 -3.98 14.35
CA ALA A 282 6.34 -3.62 13.22
C ALA A 282 5.64 -3.78 11.87
N SER A 283 6.01 -2.93 10.90
CA SER A 283 5.34 -2.86 9.60
C SER A 283 6.31 -2.46 8.49
N SER A 284 6.41 -3.26 7.43
CA SER A 284 7.16 -2.98 6.20
C SER A 284 6.39 -2.14 5.18
N GLN A 285 5.18 -1.66 5.51
CA GLN A 285 4.34 -0.82 4.65
C GLN A 285 5.08 0.38 4.02
N LYS A 286 6.13 0.90 4.68
CA LYS A 286 6.95 1.97 4.12
C LYS A 286 7.71 1.49 2.88
N ASN A 287 8.23 0.26 2.87
CA ASN A 287 8.86 -0.34 1.70
C ASN A 287 7.86 -0.47 0.52
N GLU A 288 6.63 -0.93 0.76
CA GLU A 288 5.58 -0.96 -0.27
C GLU A 288 5.35 0.45 -0.87
N SER A 289 5.31 1.48 -0.03
CA SER A 289 5.18 2.88 -0.48
C SER A 289 6.38 3.32 -1.31
N ILE A 290 7.60 2.90 -0.96
CA ILE A 290 8.82 3.25 -1.69
C ILE A 290 8.84 2.56 -3.05
N ASN A 291 8.49 1.27 -3.10
CA ASN A 291 8.35 0.51 -4.33
C ASN A 291 7.33 1.17 -5.28
N SER A 292 6.25 1.76 -4.75
CA SER A 292 5.31 2.57 -5.54
C SER A 292 5.94 3.85 -6.11
N VAL A 293 6.77 4.56 -5.33
CA VAL A 293 7.49 5.77 -5.82
C VAL A 293 8.52 5.40 -6.89
N ILE A 294 9.27 4.31 -6.69
CA ILE A 294 10.21 3.77 -7.68
C ILE A 294 9.46 3.42 -8.96
N ALA A 295 8.34 2.71 -8.88
CA ALA A 295 7.55 2.33 -10.06
C ALA A 295 6.99 3.54 -10.84
N LYS A 296 6.77 4.69 -10.19
CA LYS A 296 6.38 5.94 -10.88
C LYS A 296 7.54 6.59 -11.64
N LYS A 297 8.78 6.44 -11.16
CA LYS A 297 9.97 6.99 -11.82
C LYS A 297 10.60 6.01 -12.80
N ALA A 298 10.45 4.71 -12.58
CA ALA A 298 10.85 3.61 -13.44
C ALA A 298 9.64 2.67 -13.63
N PRO A 299 8.75 2.98 -14.58
CA PRO A 299 7.62 2.12 -14.93
C PRO A 299 8.04 0.69 -15.28
N LYS A 300 7.34 -0.31 -14.76
CA LYS A 300 7.67 -1.74 -14.89
C LYS A 300 7.46 -2.32 -16.29
N ASP A 301 6.80 -1.56 -17.16
CA ASP A 301 6.58 -1.83 -18.58
C ASP A 301 7.77 -1.39 -19.45
N MET A 302 8.70 -0.61 -18.89
CA MET A 302 9.88 -0.11 -19.59
C MET A 302 11.18 -0.71 -19.01
N HIS A 303 12.06 -1.22 -19.88
CA HIS A 303 13.32 -1.83 -19.43
C HIS A 303 14.44 -0.80 -19.28
N PHE A 304 14.54 -0.19 -18.09
CA PHE A 304 15.65 0.70 -17.72
C PHE A 304 16.89 -0.05 -17.20
N GLY A 305 16.74 -1.32 -16.83
CA GLY A 305 17.83 -2.15 -16.28
C GLY A 305 19.00 -2.35 -17.24
N GLY A 306 18.80 -2.16 -18.54
CA GLY A 306 19.89 -2.29 -19.51
C GLY A 306 20.98 -1.21 -19.42
N SER A 307 20.76 -0.13 -18.66
CA SER A 307 21.70 1.01 -18.50
C SER A 307 21.67 1.60 -17.08
N ARG A 308 22.55 2.58 -16.80
CA ARG A 308 22.55 3.34 -15.54
C ARG A 308 21.28 4.19 -15.31
N SER A 309 20.41 4.32 -16.32
CA SER A 309 19.14 5.06 -16.19
C SER A 309 18.28 4.54 -15.04
N LEU A 310 18.29 3.22 -14.77
CA LEU A 310 17.58 2.67 -13.62
C LEU A 310 18.13 3.22 -12.30
N ASN A 311 19.45 3.29 -12.16
CA ASN A 311 20.12 3.81 -10.97
C ASN A 311 19.75 5.28 -10.71
N TYR A 312 19.72 6.11 -11.75
CA TYR A 312 19.33 7.51 -11.64
C TYR A 312 17.86 7.64 -11.18
N ARG A 313 16.96 6.82 -11.75
CA ARG A 313 15.53 6.81 -11.39
C ARG A 313 15.28 6.32 -9.97
N VAL A 314 16.01 5.30 -9.52
CA VAL A 314 15.96 4.80 -8.14
C VAL A 314 16.52 5.84 -7.18
N SER A 315 17.67 6.43 -7.50
CA SER A 315 18.29 7.52 -6.71
C SER A 315 17.36 8.72 -6.57
N ALA A 316 16.67 9.09 -7.63
CA ALA A 316 15.61 10.12 -7.60
C ALA A 316 14.46 9.76 -6.67
N ALA A 317 14.06 8.48 -6.62
CA ALA A 317 12.99 8.01 -5.75
C ALA A 317 13.43 8.08 -4.28
N VAL A 318 14.60 7.52 -3.97
CA VAL A 318 15.21 7.52 -2.62
C VAL A 318 15.37 8.95 -2.10
N SER A 319 15.95 9.83 -2.91
CA SER A 319 16.11 11.25 -2.59
C SER A 319 14.77 11.94 -2.29
N GLN A 320 13.73 11.63 -3.07
CA GLN A 320 12.38 12.16 -2.84
C GLN A 320 11.76 11.64 -1.54
N ILE A 321 12.03 10.39 -1.17
CA ILE A 321 11.50 9.78 0.05
C ILE A 321 12.15 10.40 1.27
N ASN A 322 13.47 10.57 1.25
CA ASN A 322 14.23 11.09 2.38
C ASN A 322 14.02 12.61 2.55
N ASN A 323 14.17 13.40 1.49
CA ASN A 323 14.21 14.86 1.57
C ASN A 323 12.99 15.57 0.97
N GLY A 324 11.98 14.85 0.49
CA GLY A 324 10.83 15.45 -0.17
C GLY A 324 11.17 15.98 -1.56
N ARG A 325 10.39 16.91 -2.11
CA ARG A 325 10.62 17.44 -3.47
C ARG A 325 11.84 18.36 -3.56
N LYS A 326 12.33 18.87 -2.43
CA LYS A 326 13.56 19.66 -2.33
C LYS A 326 14.79 19.01 -2.96
N TYR A 327 14.83 17.69 -3.11
CA TYR A 327 15.95 17.04 -3.78
C TYR A 327 16.23 17.59 -5.19
N THR A 328 15.21 18.04 -5.91
CA THR A 328 15.41 18.55 -7.28
C THR A 328 16.19 19.86 -7.28
N THR A 329 15.93 20.76 -6.33
CA THR A 329 16.67 22.03 -6.22
C THR A 329 18.10 21.79 -5.75
N GLU A 330 18.28 20.90 -4.79
CA GLU A 330 19.59 20.51 -4.24
C GLU A 330 20.52 19.89 -5.29
N VAL A 331 19.97 19.06 -6.18
CA VAL A 331 20.74 18.45 -7.28
C VAL A 331 21.06 19.48 -8.37
N LEU A 332 20.13 20.39 -8.69
CA LEU A 332 20.38 21.48 -9.64
C LEU A 332 21.46 22.45 -9.15
N GLN A 333 21.49 22.78 -7.87
CA GLN A 333 22.57 23.57 -7.27
C GLN A 333 23.93 22.88 -7.39
N ARG A 334 24.00 21.56 -7.18
CA ARG A 334 25.23 20.75 -7.37
C ARG A 334 25.71 20.68 -8.84
N LEU A 335 24.82 21.02 -9.78
CA LEU A 335 25.10 21.17 -11.20
C LEU A 335 25.35 22.64 -11.60
N ASN A 336 25.43 23.56 -10.63
CA ASN A 336 25.57 25.00 -10.85
C ASN A 336 24.44 25.61 -11.71
N VAL A 337 23.24 25.02 -11.65
CA VAL A 337 22.06 25.54 -12.34
C VAL A 337 21.30 26.48 -11.41
N THR A 338 21.14 27.74 -11.82
CA THR A 338 20.37 28.74 -11.09
C THR A 338 18.90 28.34 -10.98
N ILE A 339 18.39 28.27 -9.76
CA ILE A 339 16.99 27.93 -9.51
C ILE A 339 16.14 29.18 -9.64
N GLY A 340 15.21 29.18 -10.59
CA GLY A 340 14.21 30.24 -10.70
C GLY A 340 13.21 30.26 -9.53
N LEU A 341 12.69 31.45 -9.21
CA LEU A 341 11.71 31.66 -8.13
C LEU A 341 10.47 30.75 -8.25
N ASN A 342 9.99 30.53 -9.48
CA ASN A 342 8.82 29.67 -9.75
C ASN A 342 9.07 28.21 -9.36
N THR A 343 10.26 27.69 -9.64
CA THR A 343 10.66 26.32 -9.28
C THR A 343 10.72 26.18 -7.75
N ALA A 344 11.32 27.13 -7.06
CA ALA A 344 11.38 27.13 -5.59
C ALA A 344 9.97 27.18 -4.96
N LYS A 345 9.10 28.09 -5.44
CA LYS A 345 7.69 28.18 -5.00
C LYS A 345 6.93 26.88 -5.23
N TYR A 346 7.09 26.26 -6.41
CA TYR A 346 6.44 25.00 -6.75
C TYR A 346 6.88 23.85 -5.83
N VAL A 347 8.18 23.71 -5.60
CA VAL A 347 8.74 22.67 -4.72
C VAL A 347 8.19 22.82 -3.30
N CYS A 348 8.20 24.03 -2.74
CA CYS A 348 7.62 24.32 -1.43
C CYS A 348 6.12 24.01 -1.37
N HIS A 349 5.36 24.39 -2.40
CA HIS A 349 3.93 24.11 -2.49
C HIS A 349 3.64 22.60 -2.47
N ILE A 350 4.34 21.82 -3.29
CA ILE A 350 4.16 20.38 -3.40
C ILE A 350 4.51 19.68 -2.09
N ASP A 351 5.61 20.05 -1.44
CA ASP A 351 5.97 19.46 -0.15
C ASP A 351 4.98 19.83 0.96
N ARG A 352 4.48 21.07 0.99
CA ARG A 352 3.42 21.48 1.91
C ARG A 352 2.15 20.65 1.70
N LYS A 353 1.70 20.52 0.45
CA LYS A 353 0.52 19.69 0.09
C LYS A 353 0.72 18.24 0.53
N ARG A 354 1.90 17.65 0.28
CA ARG A 354 2.24 16.28 0.71
C ARG A 354 2.12 16.10 2.23
N LYS A 355 2.67 17.03 3.02
CA LYS A 355 2.61 16.99 4.50
C LYS A 355 1.17 17.09 5.00
N LEU A 356 0.38 18.02 4.46
CA LEU A 356 -1.04 18.20 4.81
C LEU A 356 -1.86 16.95 4.44
N ASP A 357 -1.64 16.38 3.25
CA ASP A 357 -2.32 15.16 2.83
C ASP A 357 -1.97 13.95 3.71
N ALA A 358 -0.71 13.84 4.14
CA ALA A 358 -0.28 12.79 5.07
C ALA A 358 -0.98 12.94 6.42
N ALA A 359 -0.99 14.14 7.00
CA ALA A 359 -1.70 14.43 8.25
C ALA A 359 -3.22 14.19 8.13
N ARG A 360 -3.85 14.62 7.02
CA ARG A 360 -5.27 14.36 6.77
C ARG A 360 -5.58 12.86 6.73
N LYS A 361 -4.73 12.06 6.09
CA LYS A 361 -4.93 10.61 5.92
C LYS A 361 -4.80 9.80 7.21
N THR A 362 -4.13 10.34 8.25
CA THR A 362 -4.00 9.64 9.54
C THR A 362 -5.25 9.81 10.42
N THR A 363 -6.06 10.85 10.17
CA THR A 363 -7.25 11.17 10.97
C THR A 363 -8.32 10.06 10.95
N ILE A 364 -9.03 9.90 12.07
CA ILE A 364 -10.13 8.93 12.22
C ILE A 364 -11.26 9.19 11.22
N PRO A 365 -11.76 10.43 11.01
CA PRO A 365 -12.80 10.71 10.03
C PRO A 365 -12.43 10.29 8.62
N PHE A 366 -11.18 10.56 8.19
CA PHE A 366 -10.70 10.14 6.88
C PHE A 366 -10.66 8.61 6.74
N LYS A 367 -10.13 7.90 7.74
CA LYS A 367 -10.07 6.44 7.75
C LYS A 367 -11.46 5.80 7.72
N ARG A 368 -12.42 6.34 8.49
CA ARG A 368 -13.83 5.92 8.49
C ARG A 368 -14.48 6.14 7.12
N LYS A 369 -14.40 7.37 6.58
CA LYS A 369 -14.94 7.69 5.24
C LYS A 369 -14.34 6.80 4.16
N ARG A 370 -13.01 6.57 4.18
CA ARG A 370 -12.34 5.64 3.25
C ARG A 370 -12.87 4.21 3.37
N SER A 371 -13.17 3.75 4.58
CA SER A 371 -13.73 2.41 4.81
C SER A 371 -15.15 2.30 4.27
N ILE A 372 -16.01 3.29 4.54
CA ILE A 372 -17.38 3.36 4.03
C ILE A 372 -17.37 3.34 2.50
N LEU A 373 -16.64 4.27 1.87
CA LEU A 373 -16.52 4.34 0.40
C LEU A 373 -15.93 3.06 -0.23
N LYS A 374 -15.11 2.31 0.53
CA LYS A 374 -14.63 1.01 0.06
C LYS A 374 -15.75 -0.03 0.12
N SER A 375 -16.52 -0.06 1.21
CA SER A 375 -17.68 -0.94 1.36
C SER A 375 -18.70 -0.67 0.27
N ASP A 376 -19.09 0.59 0.07
CA ASP A 376 -20.11 0.97 -0.92
C ASP A 376 -19.69 0.55 -2.33
N ARG A 377 -18.43 0.79 -2.70
CA ARG A 377 -17.91 0.34 -4.01
C ARG A 377 -17.91 -1.18 -4.14
N CYS A 378 -17.53 -1.89 -3.08
CA CYS A 378 -17.53 -3.35 -3.10
C CYS A 378 -18.94 -3.90 -3.26
N CYS A 379 -19.91 -3.37 -2.49
CA CYS A 379 -21.31 -3.75 -2.59
C CYS A 379 -21.88 -3.44 -3.97
N LYS A 380 -21.67 -2.22 -4.49
CA LYS A 380 -22.10 -1.85 -5.85
C LYS A 380 -21.51 -2.78 -6.91
N GLN A 381 -20.22 -3.09 -6.82
CA GLN A 381 -19.57 -4.00 -7.74
C GLN A 381 -20.16 -5.41 -7.68
N LEU A 382 -20.38 -5.96 -6.48
CA LEU A 382 -21.04 -7.27 -6.30
C LEU A 382 -22.47 -7.28 -6.84
N THR A 383 -23.27 -6.23 -6.58
CA THR A 383 -24.63 -6.12 -7.11
C THR A 383 -24.63 -6.06 -8.63
N ASN A 384 -23.71 -5.29 -9.22
CA ASN A 384 -23.55 -5.21 -10.67
C ASN A 384 -23.10 -6.55 -11.26
N GLU A 385 -22.09 -7.22 -10.69
CA GLU A 385 -21.60 -8.53 -11.15
C GLU A 385 -22.69 -9.62 -11.07
N VAL A 386 -23.59 -9.56 -10.08
CA VAL A 386 -24.74 -10.47 -9.99
C VAL A 386 -25.77 -10.15 -11.08
N ARG A 387 -26.07 -8.87 -11.32
CA ARG A 387 -27.02 -8.42 -12.35
C ARG A 387 -26.51 -8.67 -13.77
N GLU A 388 -25.22 -8.49 -14.02
CA GLU A 388 -24.63 -8.66 -15.35
C GLU A 388 -24.46 -10.14 -15.74
N GLY A 389 -24.59 -11.07 -14.79
CA GLY A 389 -24.31 -12.48 -15.02
C GLY A 389 -22.82 -12.77 -15.33
N PRO A 390 -22.48 -13.97 -15.84
CA PRO A 390 -21.11 -14.36 -16.12
C PRO A 390 -20.53 -13.63 -17.34
N THR A 391 -19.86 -12.49 -17.12
CA THR A 391 -19.26 -11.69 -18.21
C THR A 391 -17.83 -12.11 -18.61
N TYR A 392 -16.94 -12.31 -17.63
CA TYR A 392 -15.54 -12.71 -17.87
C TYR A 392 -15.07 -13.78 -16.89
N GLN A 393 -14.86 -15.01 -17.39
CA GLN A 393 -14.18 -16.08 -16.66
C GLN A 393 -13.23 -16.84 -17.58
N THR A 394 -12.17 -17.42 -17.01
CA THR A 394 -11.17 -18.18 -17.75
C THR A 394 -11.82 -19.40 -18.43
N SER A 395 -11.56 -19.56 -19.73
CA SER A 395 -12.04 -20.70 -20.53
C SER A 395 -13.57 -20.86 -20.58
N ILE A 396 -14.36 -19.79 -20.36
CA ILE A 396 -15.84 -19.87 -20.42
C ILE A 396 -16.33 -20.56 -21.71
N ILE A 397 -15.77 -20.19 -22.86
CA ILE A 397 -16.15 -20.73 -24.18
C ILE A 397 -15.69 -22.19 -24.34
N MET A 398 -14.56 -22.59 -23.73
CA MET A 398 -14.05 -23.97 -23.85
C MET A 398 -14.72 -24.93 -22.87
N ASN A 399 -15.16 -24.43 -21.71
CA ASN A 399 -15.73 -25.24 -20.64
C ASN A 399 -17.26 -25.36 -20.76
N ASN A 400 -17.92 -24.38 -21.39
CA ASN A 400 -19.35 -24.36 -21.60
C ASN A 400 -19.66 -24.31 -23.11
N ASN A 401 -19.73 -25.48 -23.75
CA ASN A 401 -20.18 -25.58 -25.14
C ASN A 401 -21.69 -25.28 -25.30
N ASN A 402 -22.45 -25.22 -24.19
CA ASN A 402 -23.89 -24.96 -24.16
C ASN A 402 -24.20 -23.83 -23.16
N ILE A 403 -23.75 -22.60 -23.43
CA ILE A 403 -24.37 -21.44 -22.76
C ILE A 403 -25.67 -21.17 -23.51
N GLU A 404 -26.80 -21.56 -22.93
CA GLU A 404 -28.12 -21.18 -23.44
C GLU A 404 -28.23 -19.65 -23.42
N GLN A 405 -28.80 -19.09 -24.48
CA GLN A 405 -28.90 -17.64 -24.69
C GLN A 405 -29.64 -16.92 -23.54
N ASP A 406 -30.47 -17.67 -22.81
CA ASP A 406 -31.27 -17.22 -21.66
C ASP A 406 -30.44 -17.03 -20.37
N GLN A 407 -29.16 -17.44 -20.34
CA GLN A 407 -28.27 -17.28 -19.18
C GLN A 407 -27.38 -16.02 -19.25
N ILE A 408 -27.49 -15.24 -20.33
CA ILE A 408 -26.73 -14.00 -20.54
C ILE A 408 -27.73 -12.83 -20.47
N GLU A 409 -27.75 -12.12 -19.35
CA GLU A 409 -28.51 -10.86 -19.24
C GLU A 409 -27.82 -9.74 -20.04
N GLU A 410 -28.61 -8.79 -20.60
CA GLU A 410 -28.09 -7.72 -21.43
C GLU A 410 -27.04 -6.86 -20.69
N LEU A 411 -25.88 -6.68 -21.31
CA LEU A 411 -24.85 -5.77 -20.82
C LEU A 411 -25.44 -4.36 -20.73
N PRO A 412 -25.18 -3.60 -19.64
CA PRO A 412 -25.61 -2.22 -19.56
C PRO A 412 -25.05 -1.43 -20.74
N ILE A 413 -25.94 -0.76 -21.47
CA ILE A 413 -25.57 0.14 -22.57
C ILE A 413 -24.58 1.16 -22.01
N ALA A 414 -23.43 1.32 -22.66
CA ALA A 414 -22.47 2.34 -22.26
C ALA A 414 -23.17 3.71 -22.30
N GLU A 415 -23.43 4.29 -21.13
CA GLU A 415 -23.96 5.64 -21.05
C GLU A 415 -23.00 6.56 -21.82
N VAL A 416 -23.48 7.11 -22.95
CA VAL A 416 -22.74 8.13 -23.68
C VAL A 416 -22.51 9.25 -22.68
N ARG A 417 -21.25 9.45 -22.30
CA ARG A 417 -20.88 10.54 -21.41
C ARG A 417 -21.45 11.80 -22.06
N PRO A 418 -22.39 12.52 -21.40
CA PRO A 418 -22.98 13.70 -22.02
C PRO A 418 -21.85 14.63 -22.43
N GLU A 419 -21.83 15.03 -23.70
CA GLU A 419 -20.87 16.02 -24.16
C GLU A 419 -21.13 17.28 -23.36
N LEU A 420 -20.17 17.65 -22.52
CA LEU A 420 -20.15 18.95 -21.90
C LEU A 420 -19.84 19.96 -23.00
N GLU A 421 -20.87 20.41 -23.70
CA GLU A 421 -20.75 21.60 -24.52
C GLU A 421 -20.43 22.77 -23.60
N SER A 422 -19.20 23.28 -23.72
CA SER A 422 -18.85 24.54 -23.07
C SER A 422 -19.58 25.66 -23.79
N PHE A 423 -20.80 25.97 -23.35
CA PHE A 423 -21.53 27.12 -23.85
C PHE A 423 -20.78 28.38 -23.41
N ARG A 424 -20.04 29.01 -24.32
CA ARG A 424 -19.62 30.40 -24.15
C ARG A 424 -20.85 31.23 -24.45
N THR A 425 -21.54 31.71 -23.42
CA THR A 425 -22.64 32.67 -23.59
C THR A 425 -22.10 33.90 -24.31
N GLN A 426 -22.42 34.03 -25.60
CA GLN A 426 -22.44 35.34 -26.24
C GLN A 426 -23.54 36.16 -25.56
N ASN A 427 -23.23 37.42 -25.31
CA ASN A 427 -24.04 38.37 -24.54
C ASN A 427 -25.50 38.42 -25.02
N ASP A 428 -26.39 37.72 -24.30
CA ASP A 428 -27.77 38.12 -23.95
C ASP A 428 -28.43 37.03 -23.10
N SER A 429 -27.75 36.58 -22.04
CA SER A 429 -28.28 35.55 -21.15
C SER A 429 -29.29 36.14 -20.18
N SER A 430 -30.59 36.02 -20.49
CA SER A 430 -31.67 36.26 -19.54
C SER A 430 -31.57 35.24 -18.40
N ILE A 431 -31.39 35.71 -17.16
CA ILE A 431 -31.39 34.86 -15.97
C ILE A 431 -32.81 34.34 -15.77
N ILE A 432 -32.96 33.01 -15.67
CA ILE A 432 -34.24 32.37 -15.37
C ILE A 432 -34.19 31.86 -13.92
N ILE A 433 -35.16 32.28 -13.12
CA ILE A 433 -35.40 31.80 -11.76
C ILE A 433 -36.41 30.66 -11.86
N PHE A 434 -36.08 29.51 -11.29
CA PHE A 434 -36.97 28.37 -11.19
C PHE A 434 -37.44 28.20 -9.76
N ASP A 435 -38.69 27.78 -9.61
CA ASP A 435 -39.27 27.33 -8.37
C ASP A 435 -39.92 25.96 -8.57
N LEU A 436 -39.76 25.08 -7.58
CA LEU A 436 -40.20 23.69 -7.65
C LEU A 436 -41.02 23.37 -6.41
N GLU A 437 -42.28 22.99 -6.63
CA GLU A 437 -43.10 22.42 -5.56
C GLU A 437 -42.96 20.90 -5.56
N THR A 438 -42.77 20.35 -4.37
CA THR A 438 -42.54 18.92 -4.16
C THR A 438 -43.50 18.36 -3.13
N THR A 439 -43.75 17.06 -3.18
CA THR A 439 -44.59 16.37 -2.18
C THR A 439 -43.99 16.35 -0.77
N GLY A 440 -42.72 16.72 -0.59
CA GLY A 440 -42.04 16.79 0.71
C GLY A 440 -40.55 17.15 0.62
N LEU A 441 -39.87 17.23 1.76
CA LEU A 441 -38.46 17.66 1.85
C LEU A 441 -37.42 16.53 1.65
N GLY A 442 -37.89 15.31 1.35
CA GLY A 442 -37.04 14.14 1.13
C GLY A 442 -36.38 14.13 -0.25
N ARG A 443 -35.28 13.38 -0.41
CA ARG A 443 -34.64 13.18 -1.73
C ARG A 443 -35.48 12.34 -2.70
N ASP A 444 -36.51 11.70 -2.17
CA ASP A 444 -37.41 10.79 -2.86
C ASP A 444 -38.78 11.45 -3.10
N ALA A 445 -38.90 12.77 -2.88
CA ALA A 445 -40.13 13.51 -3.05
C ALA A 445 -40.38 13.83 -4.53
N ASP A 446 -41.59 13.51 -5.00
CA ASP A 446 -42.00 13.81 -6.37
C ASP A 446 -42.19 15.32 -6.58
N ILE A 447 -41.83 15.80 -7.78
CA ILE A 447 -42.08 17.17 -8.23
C ILE A 447 -43.52 17.25 -8.74
N VAL A 448 -44.30 18.16 -8.16
CA VAL A 448 -45.72 18.36 -8.49
C VAL A 448 -45.98 19.63 -9.30
N GLN A 449 -45.03 20.57 -9.29
CA GLN A 449 -45.11 21.78 -10.09
C GLN A 449 -43.72 22.29 -10.44
N ILE A 450 -43.60 22.81 -11.66
CA ILE A 450 -42.42 23.54 -12.14
C ILE A 450 -42.87 24.92 -12.56
N ALA A 451 -42.36 25.94 -11.88
CA ALA A 451 -42.53 27.34 -12.25
C ALA A 451 -41.17 27.95 -12.63
N ALA A 452 -41.18 28.84 -13.62
CA ALA A 452 -40.00 29.58 -14.02
C ALA A 452 -40.38 31.01 -14.42
N THR A 453 -39.52 31.96 -14.13
CA THR A 453 -39.66 33.34 -14.59
C THR A 453 -38.31 33.92 -14.96
N THR A 454 -38.28 34.85 -15.91
CA THR A 454 -37.07 35.64 -16.15
C THR A 454 -36.85 36.62 -14.99
N LEU A 455 -35.59 37.01 -14.72
CA LEU A 455 -35.23 37.92 -13.62
C LEU A 455 -35.92 39.29 -13.74
N ASP A 456 -36.19 39.74 -14.97
CA ASP A 456 -36.97 40.94 -15.30
C ASP A 456 -38.50 40.71 -15.25
N GLN A 457 -38.94 39.50 -14.93
CA GLN A 457 -40.34 39.05 -14.83
C GLN A 457 -41.16 39.19 -16.12
N THR A 458 -40.50 39.32 -17.28
CA THR A 458 -41.18 39.53 -18.57
C THR A 458 -41.76 38.25 -19.16
N LYS A 459 -41.23 37.08 -18.80
CA LYS A 459 -41.71 35.77 -19.29
C LYS A 459 -41.88 34.80 -18.12
N THR A 460 -43.06 34.20 -18.02
CA THR A 460 -43.40 33.21 -16.99
C THR A 460 -43.80 31.88 -17.61
N PHE A 461 -43.38 30.79 -16.97
CA PHE A 461 -43.78 29.42 -17.28
C PHE A 461 -44.26 28.77 -15.99
N ASN A 462 -45.41 28.08 -16.02
CA ASN A 462 -45.92 27.36 -14.87
C ASN A 462 -46.67 26.11 -15.34
N ARG A 463 -46.27 24.93 -14.85
CA ARG A 463 -46.90 23.67 -15.19
C ARG A 463 -46.95 22.73 -14.00
N TYR A 464 -48.12 22.15 -13.77
CA TYR A 464 -48.32 21.07 -12.81
C TYR A 464 -48.03 19.72 -13.46
N THR A 465 -47.38 18.85 -12.70
CA THR A 465 -47.03 17.49 -13.09
C THR A 465 -47.66 16.51 -12.12
N ILE A 466 -48.31 15.47 -12.66
CA ILE A 466 -48.84 14.37 -11.85
C ILE A 466 -47.78 13.27 -11.92
N PRO A 467 -47.13 12.91 -10.80
CA PRO A 467 -46.15 11.83 -10.78
C PRO A 467 -46.86 10.50 -11.07
N GLU A 468 -46.42 9.78 -12.10
CA GLU A 468 -46.88 8.40 -12.31
C GLU A 468 -46.16 7.49 -11.30
N LYS A 469 -46.92 6.66 -10.59
CA LYS A 469 -46.35 5.63 -9.71
C LYS A 469 -45.62 4.59 -10.56
N ILE A 470 -44.31 4.49 -10.39
CA ILE A 470 -43.48 3.37 -10.88
C ILE A 470 -43.60 2.20 -9.91
#